data_AF-A0A0D8HHY7-F1
#
_entry.id   AF-A0A0D8HHY7-F1
#
_cell.length_a   1.000
_cell.length_b   1.000
_cell.length_c   1.000
_cell.angle_alpha   90.00
_cell.angle_beta   90.00
_cell.angle_gamma   90.00
#
_symmetry.space_group_name_H-M   'P 1'
#
loop_
_entity.id
_entity.type
_entity.pdbx_description
1 polymer ?
#
loop_
_entity_poly.entity_id
_entity_poly.type
_entity_poly.pdbx_seq_one_letter_code
_entity_poly.pdbx_strand_id
1 'polypeptide(L)'
;MGLYILYLSISQPSLQLGLSHNSKAVYQKYLGFFDGNPTNLNPLPPSEAGEAYVEYMGGAAALLERVQRDYGLGKYRRVSQAFTHLVFSEPENIAARQLLASTYEQLAYQAESGPWRNFYLCGALELGSEVSFVLTARIGANFEVLSSMSIDMSFDLFGVRLNGPNARGAIWL
;
A
#
# COMPACT_ATOMS: atom_id res chain seq x y z
N MET A 1 -20.82 26.74 -5.29
CA MET A 1 -19.79 25.77 -5.74
C MET A 1 -19.66 24.55 -4.82
N GLY A 2 -19.84 24.67 -3.49
CA GLY A 2 -19.72 23.53 -2.56
C GLY A 2 -20.83 22.46 -2.63
N LEU A 3 -22.07 22.83 -2.97
CA LEU A 3 -23.19 21.89 -3.10
C LEU A 3 -23.05 20.95 -4.32
N TYR A 4 -22.37 21.39 -5.39
CA TYR A 4 -22.20 20.60 -6.61
C TYR A 4 -21.18 19.45 -6.42
N ILE A 5 -20.16 19.68 -5.59
CA ILE A 5 -19.16 18.66 -5.22
C ILE A 5 -19.79 17.59 -4.32
N LEU A 6 -20.64 17.99 -3.37
CA LEU A 6 -21.42 17.06 -2.55
C LEU A 6 -22.42 16.23 -3.39
N TYR A 7 -23.10 16.86 -4.35
CA TYR A 7 -24.03 16.17 -5.25
C TYR A 7 -23.33 15.17 -6.18
N LEU A 8 -22.16 15.53 -6.72
CA LEU A 8 -21.31 14.61 -7.51
C LEU A 8 -20.78 13.45 -6.67
N SER A 9 -20.40 13.69 -5.41
CA SER A 9 -19.93 12.66 -4.47
C SER A 9 -21.01 11.62 -4.14
N ILE A 10 -22.28 12.05 -4.03
CA ILE A 10 -23.41 11.13 -3.78
C ILE A 10 -23.84 10.40 -5.07
N SER A 11 -23.70 11.04 -6.23
CA SER A 11 -24.22 10.52 -7.51
C SER A 11 -23.23 9.66 -8.30
N GLN A 12 -21.94 9.67 -7.96
CA GLN A 12 -20.89 8.93 -8.67
C GLN A 12 -20.10 8.03 -7.69
N PRO A 13 -20.53 6.77 -7.48
CA PRO A 13 -19.83 5.84 -6.57
C PRO A 13 -18.38 5.53 -6.99
N SER A 14 -17.98 5.85 -8.24
CA SER A 14 -16.60 5.77 -8.73
C SER A 14 -15.62 6.73 -8.04
N LEU A 15 -16.11 7.84 -7.45
CA LEU A 15 -15.26 8.84 -6.80
C LEU A 15 -14.71 8.38 -5.44
N GLN A 16 -15.44 7.50 -4.74
CA GLN A 16 -15.03 6.97 -3.44
C GLN A 16 -14.15 5.71 -3.59
N LEU A 17 -14.57 4.71 -4.36
CA LEU A 17 -13.72 3.56 -4.71
C LEU A 17 -13.81 3.33 -6.21
N GLY A 18 -12.66 3.30 -6.90
CA GLY A 18 -12.64 3.09 -8.34
C GLY A 18 -13.31 1.77 -8.72
N LEU A 19 -14.07 1.75 -9.83
CA LEU A 19 -14.76 0.58 -10.35
C LEU A 19 -13.85 -0.66 -10.42
N SER A 20 -12.59 -0.47 -10.82
CA SER A 20 -11.59 -1.54 -10.87
C SER A 20 -11.33 -2.20 -9.51
N HIS A 21 -11.30 -1.43 -8.42
CA HIS A 21 -11.08 -1.97 -7.08
C HIS A 21 -12.32 -2.73 -6.59
N ASN A 22 -13.52 -2.18 -6.80
CA ASN A 22 -14.77 -2.84 -6.40
C ASN A 22 -14.97 -4.17 -7.11
N SER A 23 -14.68 -4.26 -8.41
CA SER A 23 -14.76 -5.53 -9.15
C SER A 23 -13.80 -6.60 -8.59
N LYS A 24 -12.58 -6.19 -8.20
CA LYS A 24 -11.61 -7.10 -7.56
C LYS A 24 -12.08 -7.54 -6.17
N ALA A 25 -12.69 -6.65 -5.40
CA ALA A 25 -13.24 -7.00 -4.09
C ALA A 25 -14.37 -8.04 -4.18
N VAL A 26 -15.21 -7.95 -5.23
CA VAL A 26 -16.22 -8.97 -5.52
C VAL A 26 -15.56 -10.32 -5.83
N TYR A 27 -14.54 -10.33 -6.70
CA TYR A 27 -13.76 -11.55 -6.97
C TYR A 27 -13.20 -12.15 -5.68
N GLN A 28 -12.56 -11.32 -4.86
CA GLN A 28 -11.95 -11.76 -3.61
C GLN A 28 -12.96 -12.31 -2.60
N LYS A 29 -14.17 -11.75 -2.54
CA LYS A 29 -15.25 -12.25 -1.69
C LYS A 29 -15.67 -13.68 -2.05
N TYR A 30 -15.71 -14.01 -3.34
CA TYR A 30 -16.24 -15.30 -3.81
C TYR A 30 -15.16 -16.36 -4.04
N LEU A 31 -13.99 -15.96 -4.53
CA LEU A 31 -12.93 -16.88 -4.96
C LEU A 31 -11.67 -16.78 -4.09
N GLY A 32 -11.58 -15.77 -3.23
CA GLY A 32 -10.41 -15.53 -2.39
C GLY A 32 -9.31 -14.75 -3.11
N PHE A 33 -8.12 -14.74 -2.52
CA PHE A 33 -6.97 -13.98 -3.02
C PHE A 33 -6.25 -14.68 -4.19
N PHE A 34 -6.34 -16.02 -4.26
CA PHE A 34 -5.62 -16.82 -5.23
C PHE A 34 -6.36 -16.82 -6.57
N ASP A 35 -5.65 -16.48 -7.64
CA ASP A 35 -6.21 -16.29 -8.98
C ASP A 35 -6.27 -17.58 -9.82
N GLY A 36 -5.80 -18.70 -9.27
CA GLY A 36 -5.71 -19.99 -9.97
C GLY A 36 -4.38 -20.21 -10.70
N ASN A 37 -3.51 -19.20 -10.80
CA ASN A 37 -2.20 -19.36 -11.43
C ASN A 37 -1.18 -19.93 -10.42
N PRO A 38 -0.59 -21.12 -10.67
CA PRO A 38 0.37 -21.74 -9.74
C PRO A 38 1.56 -20.85 -9.36
N THR A 39 1.96 -19.90 -10.22
CA THR A 39 3.08 -18.99 -9.91
C THR A 39 2.77 -18.03 -8.77
N ASN A 40 1.49 -17.78 -8.50
CA ASN A 40 1.02 -16.85 -7.47
C ASN A 40 0.63 -17.58 -6.17
N LEU A 41 0.85 -18.89 -6.09
CA LEU A 41 0.49 -19.71 -4.93
C LEU A 41 1.39 -19.43 -3.72
N ASN A 42 2.69 -19.30 -3.97
CA ASN A 42 3.69 -18.99 -2.95
C ASN A 42 4.70 -17.98 -3.51
N PRO A 43 4.30 -16.70 -3.69
CA PRO A 43 5.17 -15.68 -4.24
C PRO A 43 6.34 -15.39 -3.28
N LEU A 44 7.48 -15.00 -3.85
CA LEU A 44 8.63 -14.53 -3.07
C LEU A 44 8.24 -13.29 -2.23
N PRO A 45 8.87 -13.10 -1.06
CA PRO A 45 8.79 -11.84 -0.33
C PRO A 45 9.17 -10.65 -1.23
N PRO A 46 8.57 -9.46 -1.06
CA PRO A 46 8.80 -8.33 -1.96
C PRO A 46 10.26 -7.91 -2.15
N SER A 47 11.10 -8.05 -1.11
CA SER A 47 12.53 -7.74 -1.17
C SER A 47 13.30 -8.73 -2.06
N GLU A 48 13.14 -10.04 -1.82
CA GLU A 48 13.74 -11.10 -2.65
C GLU A 48 13.25 -11.04 -4.10
N ALA A 49 11.94 -10.82 -4.30
CA ALA A 49 11.38 -10.64 -5.63
C ALA A 49 11.99 -9.41 -6.33
N GLY A 50 12.14 -8.30 -5.60
CA GLY A 50 12.74 -7.07 -6.10
C GLY A 50 14.15 -7.29 -6.63
N GLU A 51 15.02 -7.93 -5.85
CA GLU A 51 16.39 -8.26 -6.24
C GLU A 51 16.43 -9.10 -7.52
N ALA A 52 15.65 -10.18 -7.58
CA ALA A 52 15.59 -11.05 -8.75
C ALA A 52 15.10 -10.32 -10.01
N TYR A 53 14.06 -9.48 -9.88
CA TYR A 53 13.55 -8.71 -11.02
C TYR A 53 14.54 -7.65 -11.50
N VAL A 54 15.27 -6.99 -10.61
CA VAL A 54 16.32 -6.02 -10.98
C VAL A 54 17.48 -6.74 -11.67
N GLU A 55 17.88 -7.91 -11.19
CA GLU A 55 18.89 -8.75 -11.84
C GLU A 55 18.47 -9.12 -13.28
N TYR A 56 17.26 -9.66 -13.46
CA TYR A 56 16.73 -10.00 -14.80
C TYR A 56 16.61 -8.80 -15.74
N MET A 57 16.43 -7.59 -15.22
CA MET A 57 16.35 -6.37 -16.02
C MET A 57 17.72 -5.82 -16.46
N GLY A 58 18.82 -6.42 -15.98
CA GLY A 58 20.18 -5.99 -16.28
C GLY A 58 20.76 -5.04 -15.23
N GLY A 59 20.25 -5.07 -14.00
CA GLY A 59 20.69 -4.24 -12.88
C GLY A 59 19.99 -2.88 -12.78
N ALA A 60 20.24 -2.19 -11.66
CA ALA A 60 19.58 -0.93 -11.32
C ALA A 60 19.77 0.18 -12.37
N ALA A 61 20.99 0.32 -12.92
CA ALA A 61 21.29 1.34 -13.91
C ALA A 61 20.51 1.16 -15.22
N ALA A 62 20.43 -0.08 -15.72
CA ALA A 62 19.68 -0.40 -16.94
C ALA A 62 18.17 -0.21 -16.75
N LEU A 63 17.66 -0.55 -15.56
CA LEU A 63 16.27 -0.31 -15.19
C LEU A 63 15.96 1.19 -15.15
N LEU A 64 16.81 1.99 -14.50
CA LEU A 64 16.65 3.46 -14.40
C LEU A 64 16.55 4.13 -15.77
N GLU A 65 17.43 3.78 -16.71
CA GLU A 65 17.42 4.35 -18.06
C GLU A 65 16.09 4.05 -18.80
N ARG A 66 15.65 2.78 -18.74
CA ARG A 66 14.39 2.35 -19.39
C ARG A 66 13.18 3.02 -18.77
N VAL A 67 13.17 3.14 -17.45
CA VAL A 67 12.05 3.69 -16.71
C VAL A 67 11.95 5.21 -16.91
N GLN A 68 13.07 5.94 -16.97
CA GLN A 68 13.08 7.36 -17.34
C GLN A 68 12.49 7.60 -18.73
N ARG A 69 12.79 6.73 -19.69
CA ARG A 69 12.18 6.78 -21.03
C ARG A 69 10.66 6.59 -20.97
N ASP A 70 10.20 5.55 -20.27
CA ASP A 70 8.76 5.29 -20.12
C ASP A 70 8.03 6.38 -19.31
N TYR A 71 8.74 7.02 -18.36
CA TYR A 71 8.25 8.19 -17.63
C TYR A 71 8.02 9.38 -18.58
N GLY A 72 8.99 9.68 -19.45
CA GLY A 72 8.85 10.72 -20.48
C GLY A 72 7.73 10.44 -21.49
N LEU A 73 7.34 9.17 -21.67
CA LEU A 73 6.19 8.76 -22.48
C LEU A 73 4.86 8.75 -21.72
N GLY A 74 4.84 9.18 -20.45
CA GLY A 74 3.64 9.22 -19.62
C GLY A 74 3.11 7.86 -19.17
N LYS A 75 3.92 6.79 -19.24
CA LYS A 75 3.52 5.42 -18.86
C LYS A 75 3.63 5.17 -17.36
N TYR A 76 3.12 6.09 -16.55
CA TYR A 76 3.37 6.15 -15.10
C TYR A 76 2.99 4.86 -14.34
N ARG A 77 1.94 4.14 -14.76
CA ARG A 77 1.56 2.86 -14.13
C ARG A 77 2.59 1.74 -14.34
N ARG A 78 3.25 1.72 -15.49
CA ARG A 78 4.31 0.75 -15.80
C ARG A 78 5.59 1.12 -15.05
N VAL A 79 5.89 2.42 -15.05
CA VAL A 79 7.04 3.00 -14.35
C VAL A 79 6.94 2.70 -12.85
N SER A 80 5.79 2.90 -12.22
CA SER A 80 5.61 2.62 -10.80
C SER A 80 5.80 1.14 -10.47
N GLN A 81 5.25 0.22 -11.27
CA GLN A 81 5.45 -1.22 -11.06
C GLN A 81 6.93 -1.63 -11.13
N ALA A 82 7.67 -1.11 -12.11
CA ALA A 82 9.10 -1.40 -12.24
C ALA A 82 9.92 -0.81 -11.09
N PHE A 83 9.66 0.44 -10.71
CA PHE A 83 10.37 1.10 -9.62
C PHE A 83 10.11 0.49 -8.26
N THR A 84 8.90 -0.06 -8.03
CA THR A 84 8.60 -0.76 -6.77
C THR A 84 9.61 -1.88 -6.51
N HIS A 85 9.96 -2.69 -7.52
CA HIS A 85 10.97 -3.74 -7.38
C HIS A 85 12.35 -3.17 -7.02
N LEU A 86 12.76 -2.06 -7.63
CA LEU A 86 14.04 -1.41 -7.34
C LEU A 86 14.10 -0.81 -5.93
N VAL A 87 13.01 -0.21 -5.45
CA VAL A 87 12.96 0.36 -4.11
C VAL A 87 12.94 -0.74 -3.04
N PHE A 88 12.32 -1.88 -3.31
CA PHE A 88 12.36 -3.04 -2.41
C PHE A 88 13.71 -3.75 -2.39
N SER A 89 14.49 -3.70 -3.48
CA SER A 89 15.86 -4.26 -3.51
C SER A 89 16.89 -3.29 -2.94
N GLU A 90 16.76 -1.98 -3.22
CA GLU A 90 17.69 -0.93 -2.81
C GLU A 90 16.95 0.20 -2.07
N PRO A 91 16.50 -0.02 -0.81
CA PRO A 91 15.69 0.96 -0.07
C PRO A 91 16.44 2.27 0.22
N GLU A 92 17.77 2.23 0.26
CA GLU A 92 18.62 3.41 0.48
C GLU A 92 18.93 4.20 -0.81
N ASN A 93 18.46 3.73 -1.98
CA ASN A 93 18.66 4.42 -3.24
C ASN A 93 17.74 5.65 -3.35
N ILE A 94 18.25 6.79 -2.91
CA ILE A 94 17.52 8.08 -2.87
C ILE A 94 16.99 8.46 -4.26
N ALA A 95 17.77 8.26 -5.32
CA ALA A 95 17.36 8.61 -6.67
C ALA A 95 16.16 7.78 -7.15
N ALA A 96 16.18 6.47 -6.89
CA ALA A 96 15.06 5.58 -7.22
C ALA A 96 13.78 5.96 -6.44
N ARG A 97 13.93 6.27 -5.14
CA ARG A 97 12.81 6.73 -4.30
C ARG A 97 12.20 8.03 -4.78
N GLN A 98 13.02 9.02 -5.11
CA GLN A 98 12.54 10.31 -5.61
C GLN A 98 11.79 10.17 -6.94
N LEU A 99 12.32 9.36 -7.87
CA LEU A 99 11.65 9.12 -9.15
C LEU A 99 10.33 8.37 -8.99
N LEU A 100 10.27 7.39 -8.07
CA LEU A 100 9.01 6.71 -7.74
C LEU A 100 8.00 7.68 -7.09
N ALA A 101 8.45 8.58 -6.21
CA ALA A 101 7.62 9.61 -5.62
C ALA A 101 7.01 10.54 -6.69
N SER A 102 7.82 11.05 -7.62
CA SER A 102 7.30 11.86 -8.74
C SER A 102 6.32 11.08 -9.62
N THR A 103 6.55 9.78 -9.80
CA THR A 103 5.63 8.90 -10.55
C THR A 103 4.29 8.76 -9.84
N TYR A 104 4.29 8.61 -8.52
CA TYR A 104 3.06 8.59 -7.73
C TYR A 104 2.32 9.93 -7.77
N GLU A 105 3.01 11.07 -7.73
CA GLU A 105 2.37 12.37 -7.92
C GLU A 105 1.64 12.48 -9.27
N GLN A 106 2.27 12.02 -10.36
CA GLN A 106 1.63 12.01 -11.68
C GLN A 106 0.39 11.09 -11.71
N LEU A 107 0.46 9.92 -11.08
CA LEU A 107 -0.69 9.02 -10.95
C LEU A 107 -1.80 9.64 -10.09
N ALA A 108 -1.44 10.39 -9.05
CA ALA A 108 -2.38 11.10 -8.19
C ALA A 108 -3.10 12.22 -8.95
N TYR A 109 -2.39 12.96 -9.81
CA TYR A 109 -2.99 14.00 -10.65
C TYR A 109 -3.99 13.44 -11.66
N GLN A 110 -3.79 12.20 -12.10
CA GLN A 110 -4.69 11.51 -13.03
C GLN A 110 -5.82 10.74 -12.33
N ALA A 111 -5.76 10.59 -11.01
CA ALA A 111 -6.73 9.81 -10.27
C ALA A 111 -8.05 10.60 -10.08
N GLU A 112 -9.13 10.03 -10.61
CA GLU A 112 -10.49 10.53 -10.35
C GLU A 112 -10.97 10.18 -8.93
N SER A 113 -10.55 9.02 -8.41
CA SER A 113 -10.91 8.55 -7.07
C SER A 113 -10.10 9.28 -6.00
N GLY A 114 -10.81 9.91 -5.05
CA GLY A 114 -10.21 10.62 -3.92
C GLY A 114 -9.25 9.74 -3.10
N PRO A 115 -9.66 8.52 -2.69
CA PRO A 115 -8.77 7.60 -2.01
C PRO A 115 -7.54 7.21 -2.82
N TRP A 116 -7.66 6.95 -4.13
CA TRP A 116 -6.49 6.62 -4.96
C TRP A 116 -5.49 7.77 -4.98
N ARG A 117 -5.97 9.00 -5.18
CA ARG A 117 -5.14 10.20 -5.09
C ARG A 117 -4.41 10.28 -3.74
N ASN A 118 -5.14 10.08 -2.63
CA ASN A 118 -4.56 10.15 -1.29
C ASN A 118 -3.49 9.07 -1.08
N PHE A 119 -3.74 7.82 -1.49
CA PHE A 119 -2.74 6.74 -1.38
C PHE A 119 -1.46 7.05 -2.15
N TYR A 120 -1.59 7.55 -3.39
CA TYR A 120 -0.41 7.92 -4.17
C TYR A 120 0.36 9.09 -3.55
N LEU A 121 -0.33 10.13 -3.06
CA LEU A 121 0.32 11.27 -2.42
C LEU A 121 0.98 10.90 -1.08
N CYS A 122 0.35 10.05 -0.28
CA CYS A 122 0.96 9.51 0.95
C CYS A 122 2.21 8.68 0.62
N GLY A 123 2.13 7.79 -0.38
CA GLY A 123 3.29 7.02 -0.83
C GLY A 123 4.43 7.90 -1.36
N ALA A 124 4.11 8.97 -2.10
CA ALA A 124 5.10 9.94 -2.56
C ALA A 124 5.79 10.67 -1.38
N LEU A 125 5.01 11.05 -0.37
CA LEU A 125 5.51 11.72 0.83
C LEU A 125 6.45 10.81 1.64
N GLU A 126 6.07 9.54 1.82
CA GLU A 126 6.88 8.52 2.53
C GLU A 126 8.19 8.21 1.81
N LEU A 127 8.17 8.19 0.48
CA LEU A 127 9.38 7.97 -0.30
C LEU A 127 10.29 9.21 -0.33
N GLY A 128 9.72 10.42 -0.29
CA GLY A 128 10.45 11.68 -0.45
C GLY A 128 10.96 12.32 0.84
N SER A 129 10.45 11.93 2.01
CA SER A 129 10.87 12.46 3.31
C SER A 129 11.09 11.36 4.33
N GLU A 130 11.91 11.61 5.37
CA GLU A 130 11.91 10.80 6.58
C GLU A 130 10.59 11.06 7.32
N VAL A 131 9.50 10.41 6.90
CA VAL A 131 8.20 10.58 7.53
C VAL A 131 8.27 9.99 8.94
N SER A 132 8.40 10.87 9.92
CA SER A 132 8.11 10.58 11.31
C SER A 132 6.60 10.59 11.44
N PHE A 133 5.98 9.41 11.36
CA PHE A 133 4.55 9.28 11.61
C PHE A 133 4.26 9.82 13.01
N VAL A 134 3.50 10.91 13.09
CA VAL A 134 2.73 11.17 14.30
C VAL A 134 1.71 10.04 14.34
N LEU A 135 1.94 9.06 15.19
CA LEU A 135 1.05 7.92 15.40
C LEU A 135 -0.23 8.43 16.08
N THR A 136 -1.11 9.08 15.32
CA THR A 136 -2.26 9.82 15.89
C THR A 136 -3.36 8.90 16.41
N ALA A 137 -3.31 7.60 16.10
CA ALA A 137 -4.28 6.62 16.59
C ALA A 137 -3.56 5.42 17.21
N ARG A 138 -3.33 5.46 18.51
CA ARG A 138 -3.08 4.22 19.27
C ARG A 138 -4.43 3.53 19.44
N ILE A 139 -4.55 2.30 18.96
CA ILE A 139 -5.68 1.42 19.29
C ILE A 139 -5.79 1.38 20.83
N GLY A 140 -6.95 1.75 21.38
CA GLY A 140 -7.15 1.88 22.83
C GLY A 140 -6.76 3.25 23.46
N ALA A 141 -6.45 4.28 22.68
CA ALA A 141 -6.26 5.64 23.24
C ALA A 141 -7.58 6.29 23.69
N ASN A 142 -8.72 5.88 23.09
CA ASN A 142 -10.04 6.40 23.47
C ASN A 142 -10.65 5.53 24.56
N PHE A 143 -10.55 6.00 25.81
CA PHE A 143 -11.11 5.34 26.98
C PHE A 143 -12.60 4.99 26.83
N GLU A 144 -13.37 5.84 26.14
CA GLU A 144 -14.81 5.62 25.88
C GLU A 144 -15.09 4.39 24.99
N VAL A 145 -14.20 4.10 24.03
CA VAL A 145 -14.32 2.89 23.21
C VAL A 145 -13.97 1.67 24.06
N LEU A 146 -12.91 1.75 24.87
CA LEU A 146 -12.52 0.65 25.74
C LEU A 146 -13.58 0.33 26.81
N SER A 147 -14.24 1.35 27.36
CA SER A 147 -15.27 1.18 28.39
C SER A 147 -16.61 0.66 27.86
N SER A 148 -16.82 0.74 26.54
CA SER A 148 -18.03 0.22 25.87
C SER A 148 -17.84 -1.16 25.23
N MET A 149 -16.63 -1.70 25.21
CA MET A 149 -16.36 -3.06 24.73
C MET A 149 -16.98 -4.10 25.67
N SER A 150 -17.48 -5.21 25.10
CA SER A 150 -17.84 -6.37 25.91
C SER A 150 -16.58 -7.00 26.52
N ILE A 151 -16.79 -7.83 27.54
CA ILE A 151 -15.69 -8.59 28.17
C ILE A 151 -15.00 -9.51 27.16
N ASP A 152 -15.77 -10.15 26.26
CA ASP A 152 -15.23 -11.02 25.22
C ASP A 152 -14.35 -10.26 24.24
N MET A 153 -14.81 -9.11 23.73
CA MET A 153 -14.00 -8.26 22.83
C MET A 153 -12.72 -7.75 23.51
N SER A 154 -12.78 -7.55 24.83
CA SER A 154 -11.60 -7.15 25.61
C SER A 154 -10.57 -8.27 25.66
N PHE A 155 -10.99 -9.53 25.87
CA PHE A 155 -10.11 -10.69 25.82
C PHE A 155 -9.58 -10.97 24.41
N ASP A 156 -10.39 -10.78 23.36
CA ASP A 156 -9.93 -10.87 21.97
C ASP A 156 -8.84 -9.84 21.67
N LEU A 157 -9.01 -8.60 22.13
CA LEU A 157 -7.99 -7.54 22.00
C LEU A 157 -6.68 -7.92 22.71
N PHE A 158 -6.76 -8.51 23.90
CA PHE A 158 -5.57 -9.02 24.59
C PHE A 158 -4.92 -10.18 23.83
N GLY A 159 -5.72 -11.08 23.26
CA GLY A 159 -5.23 -12.18 22.43
C GLY A 159 -4.41 -11.71 21.24
N VAL A 160 -4.87 -10.68 20.51
CA VAL A 160 -4.12 -10.11 19.37
C VAL A 160 -2.83 -9.41 19.80
N ARG A 161 -2.79 -8.82 21.00
CA ARG A 161 -1.59 -8.14 21.53
C ARG A 161 -0.58 -9.07 22.18
N LEU A 162 -0.96 -10.30 22.48
CA LEU A 162 -0.08 -11.25 23.11
C LEU A 162 1.07 -11.61 22.18
N ASN A 163 2.30 -11.41 22.65
CA ASN A 163 3.48 -11.88 21.94
C ASN A 163 3.60 -13.41 22.12
N GLY A 164 3.13 -14.16 21.13
CA GLY A 164 3.13 -15.63 21.14
C GLY A 164 4.50 -16.27 21.44
N PRO A 165 5.59 -15.86 20.75
CA PRO A 165 6.94 -16.34 21.07
C PRO A 165 7.35 -16.20 22.53
N ASN A 166 7.04 -15.06 23.17
CA ASN A 166 7.40 -14.81 24.57
C ASN A 166 6.47 -15.51 25.58
N ALA A 167 5.22 -15.75 25.20
CA ALA A 167 4.24 -16.42 26.06
C ALA A 167 4.42 -17.95 26.11
N ARG A 168 5.24 -18.51 25.21
CA ARG A 168 5.43 -19.96 25.10
C ARG A 168 6.18 -20.51 26.31
N GLY A 169 5.51 -21.32 27.13
CA GLY A 169 6.09 -21.96 28.31
C GLY A 169 6.16 -21.05 29.54
N ALA A 170 5.47 -19.91 29.53
CA ALA A 170 5.32 -19.07 30.71
C ALA A 170 4.58 -19.86 31.80
N ILE A 171 5.27 -20.16 32.90
CA ILE A 171 4.70 -20.75 34.11
C ILE A 171 4.27 -19.58 34.98
N TRP A 172 2.96 -19.40 35.14
CA TRP A 172 2.40 -18.42 36.06
C TRP A 172 2.57 -18.97 37.49
N LEU A 173 3.63 -18.56 38.19
CA LEU A 173 3.82 -18.81 39.63
C LEU A 173 3.01 -17.83 40.47
#